data_AF-A0A3C0P1G8-F1
#
_entry.id   AF-A0A3C0P1G8-F1
#
_cell.length_a   1.000
_cell.length_b   1.000
_cell.length_c   1.000
_cell.angle_alpha   90.00
_cell.angle_beta   90.00
_cell.angle_gamma   90.00
#
_symmetry.space_group_name_H-M   'P 1'
#
loop_
_entity.id
_entity.type
_entity.pdbx_description
1 polymer ?
#
loop_
_entity_poly.entity_id
_entity_poly.type
_entity_poly.pdbx_seq_one_letter_code
_entity_poly.pdbx_strand_id
1 'polypeptide(L)'
;MDGVFTCDAGTGEACPRTPLRLIEGLVQNSCGEQYQYSREPGLGWLLMDHIHGEWKPFYSFEEFCVLPVDFTAANFYCQYSEDSPFNKKEMFSLKTKDGRITLDGNIFKRIRDEKVIQCIEYDKEHIAEAYALFGIRY
;
A
#
# COMPACT_ATOMS: atom_id res chain seq x y z
N MET A 1 -22.27 -12.57 -6.85
CA MET A 1 -22.07 -11.90 -5.55
C MET A 1 -22.54 -10.49 -5.75
N ASP A 2 -23.51 -10.04 -4.96
CA ASP A 2 -24.07 -8.70 -5.13
C ASP A 2 -23.47 -7.74 -4.08
N GLY A 3 -23.35 -6.46 -4.46
CA GLY A 3 -22.85 -5.37 -3.60
C GLY A 3 -21.73 -4.54 -4.22
N VAL A 4 -21.31 -3.50 -3.51
CA VAL A 4 -20.18 -2.62 -3.87
C VAL A 4 -18.91 -3.14 -3.22
N PHE A 5 -17.84 -3.20 -4.03
CA PHE A 5 -16.53 -3.63 -3.59
C PHE A 5 -15.48 -2.61 -3.99
N THR A 6 -14.48 -2.45 -3.15
CA THR A 6 -13.28 -1.68 -3.42
C THR A 6 -12.14 -2.63 -3.76
N CYS A 7 -11.31 -2.22 -4.71
CA CYS A 7 -10.07 -2.90 -5.08
C CYS A 7 -8.98 -1.84 -5.13
N ASP A 8 -7.89 -2.09 -4.41
CA ASP A 8 -6.67 -1.31 -4.49
C ASP A 8 -5.51 -2.29 -4.69
N ALA A 9 -4.64 -1.96 -5.63
CA ALA A 9 -3.40 -2.68 -5.90
C ALA A 9 -2.20 -1.72 -6.02
N GLY A 10 -2.40 -0.43 -5.70
CA GLY A 10 -1.45 0.66 -5.95
C GLY A 10 -0.78 1.22 -4.70
N THR A 11 -1.34 1.03 -3.50
CA THR A 11 -0.77 1.66 -2.27
C THR A 11 0.58 1.07 -1.85
N GLY A 12 0.94 -0.12 -2.33
CA GLY A 12 2.25 -0.73 -2.07
C GLY A 12 2.40 -1.35 -0.67
N GLU A 13 1.91 -0.73 0.41
CA GLU A 13 2.11 -1.24 1.79
C GLU A 13 1.15 -2.39 2.19
N ALA A 14 0.33 -2.17 3.24
CA ALA A 14 -0.70 -3.08 3.74
C ALA A 14 -1.93 -3.02 2.82
N CYS A 15 -1.72 -3.33 1.55
CA CYS A 15 -2.79 -3.34 0.56
C CYS A 15 -3.60 -4.64 0.65
N PRO A 16 -4.95 -4.58 0.72
CA PRO A 16 -5.79 -5.77 0.61
C PRO A 16 -5.49 -6.54 -0.68
N ARG A 17 -5.41 -7.87 -0.57
CA ARG A 17 -5.14 -8.80 -1.69
C ARG A 17 -6.42 -9.37 -2.30
N THR A 18 -7.56 -9.05 -1.69
CA THR A 18 -8.89 -9.43 -2.16
C THR A 18 -9.79 -8.20 -2.13
N PRO A 19 -10.79 -8.12 -3.03
CA PRO A 19 -11.79 -7.06 -2.98
C PRO A 19 -12.44 -6.99 -1.58
N LEU A 20 -12.59 -5.78 -1.05
CA LEU A 20 -13.28 -5.54 0.21
C LEU A 20 -14.69 -5.03 -0.06
N ARG A 21 -15.68 -5.52 0.69
CA ARG A 21 -17.03 -4.95 0.66
C ARG A 21 -17.00 -3.57 1.30
N LEU A 22 -17.64 -2.61 0.64
CA LEU A 22 -17.79 -1.25 1.17
C LEU A 22 -18.96 -1.22 2.16
N ILE A 23 -18.73 -1.70 3.38
CA ILE A 23 -19.71 -1.77 4.47
C ILE A 23 -19.02 -1.30 5.75
N GLU A 24 -19.60 -0.29 6.40
CA GLU A 24 -19.10 0.25 7.66
C GLU A 24 -19.09 -0.82 8.77
N GLY A 25 -18.00 -0.88 9.52
CA GLY A 25 -17.81 -1.78 10.66
C GLY A 25 -17.65 -3.26 10.31
N LEU A 26 -17.71 -3.64 9.02
CA LEU A 26 -17.50 -5.02 8.61
C LEU A 26 -16.00 -5.36 8.64
N VAL A 27 -15.61 -6.20 9.61
CA VAL A 27 -14.26 -6.76 9.68
C VAL A 27 -14.08 -7.82 8.59
N GLN A 28 -13.07 -7.62 7.75
CA GLN A 28 -12.78 -8.45 6.58
C GLN A 28 -11.34 -8.92 6.62
N ASN A 29 -11.14 -10.24 6.46
CA ASN A 29 -9.80 -10.83 6.41
C ASN A 29 -9.34 -10.91 4.95
N SER A 30 -8.15 -10.40 4.67
CA SER A 30 -7.49 -10.50 3.38
C SER A 30 -6.09 -11.07 3.57
N CYS A 31 -5.93 -12.37 3.31
CA CYS A 31 -4.65 -13.06 3.37
C CYS A 31 -3.85 -12.83 4.67
N GLY A 32 -4.52 -12.95 5.82
CA GLY A 32 -3.90 -12.81 7.14
C GLY A 32 -3.94 -11.38 7.71
N GLU A 33 -4.18 -10.38 6.87
CA GLU A 33 -4.38 -8.98 7.29
C GLU A 33 -5.89 -8.73 7.51
N GLN A 34 -6.24 -7.85 8.45
CA GLN A 34 -7.62 -7.49 8.78
C GLN A 34 -7.89 -6.03 8.45
N TYR A 35 -9.05 -5.80 7.83
CA TYR A 35 -9.49 -4.49 7.37
C TYR A 35 -10.93 -4.22 7.78
N GLN A 36 -11.26 -2.95 7.98
CA GLN A 36 -12.65 -2.49 8.10
C GLN A 36 -12.79 -1.08 7.54
N TYR A 37 -14.02 -0.69 7.22
CA TYR A 37 -14.36 0.68 6.86
C TYR A 37 -15.03 1.39 8.04
N SER A 38 -14.69 2.66 8.28
CA SER A 38 -15.49 3.58 9.10
C SER A 38 -16.01 4.74 8.24
N ARG A 39 -17.09 5.39 8.69
CA ARG A 39 -17.54 6.68 8.13
C ARG A 39 -17.05 7.81 9.02
N GLU A 40 -16.20 8.66 8.48
CA GLU A 40 -15.62 9.79 9.22
C GLU A 40 -16.15 11.13 8.70
N PRO A 41 -16.71 11.99 9.57
CA PRO A 41 -17.16 13.32 9.18
C PRO A 41 -16.05 14.12 8.50
N GLY A 42 -16.28 14.53 7.25
CA GLY A 42 -15.33 15.34 6.47
C GLY A 42 -14.27 14.56 5.70
N LEU A 43 -14.17 13.24 5.89
CA LEU A 43 -13.24 12.36 5.14
C LEU A 43 -13.95 11.31 4.28
N GLY A 44 -15.24 11.07 4.53
CA GLY A 44 -16.01 10.07 3.78
C GLY A 44 -15.80 8.67 4.33
N TRP A 45 -15.39 7.74 3.48
CA TRP A 45 -14.98 6.40 3.88
C TRP A 45 -13.53 6.41 4.34
N LEU A 46 -13.26 5.81 5.49
CA LEU A 46 -11.91 5.58 6.00
C LEU A 46 -11.63 4.07 6.02
N LEU A 47 -10.64 3.63 5.26
CA LEU A 47 -10.10 2.28 5.39
C LEU A 47 -9.19 2.23 6.61
N MET A 48 -9.44 1.25 7.48
CA MET A 48 -8.62 0.95 8.65
C MET A 48 -7.98 -0.42 8.46
N ASP A 49 -6.72 -0.57 8.85
CA ASP A 49 -6.06 -1.86 9.00
C ASP A 49 -5.87 -2.20 10.48
N HIS A 50 -5.84 -3.49 10.81
CA HIS A 50 -5.62 -3.95 12.18
C HIS A 50 -4.18 -4.42 12.35
N ILE A 51 -3.37 -3.61 13.02
CA ILE A 51 -1.94 -3.86 13.22
C ILE A 51 -1.64 -3.82 14.71
N HIS A 52 -0.97 -4.86 15.22
CA HIS A 52 -0.56 -4.98 16.63
C HIS A 52 -1.71 -4.84 17.66
N GLY A 53 -2.91 -5.32 17.30
CA GLY A 53 -4.07 -5.27 18.20
C GLY A 53 -4.84 -3.94 18.18
N GLU A 54 -4.48 -3.03 17.28
CA GLU A 54 -5.12 -1.73 17.14
C GLU A 54 -5.60 -1.51 15.70
N TRP A 55 -6.76 -0.87 15.56
CA TRP A 55 -7.23 -0.35 14.29
C TRP A 55 -6.55 0.98 13.98
N LYS A 56 -5.84 1.06 12.85
CA LYS A 56 -5.15 2.27 12.41
C LYS A 56 -5.74 2.82 11.13
N PRO A 57 -5.87 4.15 11.00
CA PRO A 57 -6.32 4.78 9.76
C PRO A 57 -5.27 4.56 8.68
N PHE A 58 -5.71 4.10 7.51
CA PHE A 58 -4.84 3.87 6.37
C PHE A 58 -5.01 4.96 5.31
N TYR A 59 -6.17 5.04 4.66
CA TYR A 59 -6.52 6.14 3.76
C TYR A 59 -8.03 6.37 3.72
N SER A 60 -8.43 7.57 3.34
CA SER A 60 -9.84 7.93 3.16
C SER A 60 -10.17 8.28 1.70
N PHE A 61 -11.43 8.14 1.33
CA PHE A 61 -11.95 8.47 0.01
C PHE A 61 -13.46 8.73 0.04
N GLU A 62 -13.95 9.36 -1.02
CA GLU A 62 -15.37 9.57 -1.27
C GLU A 62 -15.81 8.83 -2.54
N GLU A 63 -17.11 8.57 -2.67
CA GLU A 63 -17.70 7.79 -3.77
C GLU A 63 -18.03 8.63 -5.02
N PHE A 64 -17.35 9.75 -5.26
CA PHE A 64 -17.59 10.53 -6.46
C PHE A 64 -16.71 10.06 -7.63
N CYS A 65 -17.22 10.24 -8.84
CA CYS A 65 -16.48 9.97 -10.06
C CYS A 65 -15.33 10.98 -10.20
N VAL A 66 -14.10 10.47 -10.30
CA VAL A 66 -12.90 11.26 -10.56
C VAL A 66 -12.61 11.24 -12.06
N LEU A 67 -12.29 12.40 -12.64
CA LEU A 67 -11.96 12.49 -14.07
C LEU A 67 -10.50 12.10 -14.31
N PRO A 68 -10.15 11.56 -15.49
CA PRO A 68 -8.76 11.24 -15.85
C PRO A 68 -7.77 12.41 -15.63
N VAL A 69 -8.22 13.65 -15.82
CA VAL A 69 -7.40 14.85 -15.62
C VAL A 69 -7.03 15.10 -14.16
N ASP A 70 -7.88 14.71 -13.21
CA ASP A 70 -7.61 14.89 -11.77
C ASP A 70 -6.42 14.02 -11.33
N PHE A 71 -6.30 12.81 -11.89
CA PHE A 71 -5.12 11.95 -11.69
C PHE A 71 -3.85 12.56 -12.28
N THR A 72 -3.94 13.38 -13.33
CA THR A 72 -2.78 14.06 -13.90
C THR A 72 -2.21 15.08 -12.92
N ALA A 73 -3.07 15.87 -12.26
CA ALA A 73 -2.65 16.83 -11.26
C ALA A 73 -2.04 16.13 -10.02
N ALA A 74 -2.69 15.08 -9.51
CA ALA A 74 -2.18 14.31 -8.38
C ALA A 74 -0.84 13.63 -8.70
N ASN A 75 -0.71 13.02 -9.90
CA ASN A 75 0.54 12.39 -10.34
C ASN A 75 1.66 13.43 -10.50
N PHE A 76 1.37 14.59 -11.09
CA PHE A 76 2.36 15.66 -11.21
C PHE A 76 2.91 16.09 -9.84
N TYR A 77 2.04 16.23 -8.83
CA TYR A 77 2.49 16.52 -7.47
C TYR A 77 3.41 15.40 -6.94
N CYS A 78 2.97 14.14 -7.02
CA CYS A 78 3.76 13.00 -6.57
C CYS A 78 5.12 12.90 -7.27
N GLN A 79 5.18 13.22 -8.56
CA GLN A 79 6.41 13.10 -9.34
C GLN A 79 7.37 14.28 -9.13
N TYR A 80 6.87 15.50 -9.03
CA TYR A 80 7.72 16.70 -9.14
C TYR A 80 7.74 17.61 -7.92
N SER A 81 6.78 17.52 -6.99
CA SER A 81 6.75 18.39 -5.82
C SER A 81 7.98 18.19 -4.93
N GLU A 82 8.53 19.28 -4.39
CA GLU A 82 9.63 19.20 -3.42
C GLU A 82 9.22 18.46 -2.14
N ASP A 83 7.95 18.54 -1.76
CA ASP A 83 7.38 17.90 -0.59
C ASP A 83 6.92 16.45 -0.85
N SER A 84 7.00 15.96 -2.10
CA SER A 84 6.62 14.59 -2.40
C SER A 84 7.67 13.60 -1.86
N PRO A 85 7.27 12.55 -1.12
CA PRO A 85 8.19 11.50 -0.73
C PRO A 85 8.64 10.64 -1.94
N PHE A 86 7.82 10.57 -3.00
CA PHE A 86 7.98 9.64 -4.12
C PHE A 86 9.14 9.95 -5.06
N ASN A 87 9.69 11.16 -5.01
CA ASN A 87 10.83 11.56 -5.82
C ASN A 87 12.15 11.68 -5.03
N LYS A 88 12.19 11.14 -3.80
CA LYS A 88 13.36 11.24 -2.91
C LYS A 88 14.20 9.98 -2.83
N LYS A 89 13.57 8.82 -2.96
CA LYS A 89 14.19 7.51 -2.75
C LYS A 89 13.38 6.42 -3.43
N GLU A 90 14.01 5.26 -3.61
CA GLU A 90 13.31 4.07 -4.09
C GLU A 90 12.22 3.64 -3.11
N MET A 91 11.06 3.26 -3.64
CA MET A 91 9.95 2.73 -2.85
C MET A 91 9.29 1.61 -3.62
N PHE A 92 9.74 0.38 -3.37
CA PHE A 92 9.18 -0.82 -3.99
C PHE A 92 8.44 -1.65 -2.95
N SER A 93 7.36 -2.27 -3.40
CA SER A 93 6.68 -3.32 -2.64
C SER A 93 6.10 -4.36 -3.57
N LEU A 94 6.29 -5.62 -3.21
CA LEU A 94 5.75 -6.76 -3.94
C LEU A 94 5.19 -7.76 -2.94
N LYS A 95 3.89 -8.07 -3.06
CA LYS A 95 3.25 -9.12 -2.28
C LYS A 95 3.79 -10.49 -2.71
N THR A 96 4.09 -11.35 -1.74
CA THR A 96 4.44 -12.76 -1.96
C THR A 96 3.28 -13.65 -1.53
N LYS A 97 3.41 -14.98 -1.72
CA LYS A 97 2.41 -15.96 -1.29
C LYS A 97 2.08 -15.86 0.20
N ASP A 98 3.07 -15.53 1.02
CA ASP A 98 3.10 -15.62 2.48
C ASP A 98 3.43 -14.28 3.17
N GLY A 99 3.49 -13.18 2.41
CA GLY A 99 3.84 -11.87 2.96
C GLY A 99 4.15 -10.85 1.88
N ARG A 100 5.29 -10.15 2.01
CA ARG A 100 5.76 -9.16 1.04
C ARG A 100 7.27 -8.95 1.11
N ILE A 101 7.83 -8.40 0.04
CA ILE A 101 9.16 -7.79 0.03
C ILE A 101 9.01 -6.29 -0.21
N THR A 102 9.87 -5.49 0.40
CA THR A 102 9.89 -4.03 0.23
C THR A 102 11.32 -3.54 0.06
N LEU A 103 11.49 -2.48 -0.73
CA LEU A 103 12.73 -1.70 -0.80
C LEU A 103 12.38 -0.25 -0.46
N ASP A 104 12.94 0.27 0.63
CA ASP A 104 12.78 1.66 1.05
C ASP A 104 14.15 2.36 1.02
N GLY A 105 14.39 3.17 -0.01
CA GLY A 105 15.72 3.65 -0.39
C GLY A 105 16.65 2.49 -0.71
N ASN A 106 17.59 2.20 0.17
CA ASN A 106 18.52 1.08 0.06
C ASN A 106 18.22 -0.05 1.07
N ILE A 107 17.15 0.06 1.85
CA ILE A 107 16.79 -0.91 2.88
C ILE A 107 15.77 -1.89 2.32
N PHE A 108 16.23 -3.10 2.04
CA PHE A 108 15.39 -4.22 1.67
C PHE A 108 14.85 -4.94 2.91
N LYS A 109 13.56 -5.27 2.92
CA LYS A 109 12.94 -6.13 3.93
C LYS A 109 12.15 -7.24 3.28
N ARG A 110 12.26 -8.44 3.84
CA ARG A 110 11.34 -9.56 3.59
C ARG A 110 10.47 -9.77 4.81
N ILE A 111 9.17 -9.71 4.61
CA ILE A 111 8.16 -9.86 5.65
C ILE A 111 7.36 -11.13 5.34
N ARG A 112 7.22 -12.01 6.33
CA ARG A 112 6.41 -13.23 6.28
C ARG A 112 5.61 -13.31 7.56
N ASP A 113 4.30 -13.59 7.47
CA ASP A 113 3.40 -13.69 8.62
C ASP A 113 3.56 -12.49 9.59
N GLU A 114 3.58 -11.29 9.02
CA GLU A 114 3.78 -9.99 9.73
C GLU A 114 5.13 -9.80 10.44
N LYS A 115 6.08 -10.71 10.24
CA LYS A 115 7.41 -10.65 10.84
C LYS A 115 8.46 -10.33 9.79
N VAL A 116 9.34 -9.37 10.09
CA VAL A 116 10.54 -9.13 9.28
C VAL A 116 11.49 -10.30 9.49
N ILE A 117 11.70 -11.11 8.45
CA ILE A 117 12.59 -12.28 8.48
C ILE A 117 13.96 -12.01 7.85
N GLN A 118 14.08 -10.91 7.11
CA GLN A 118 15.33 -10.45 6.50
C GLN A 118 15.30 -8.94 6.40
N CYS A 119 16.41 -8.29 6.75
CA CYS A 119 16.64 -6.87 6.54
C CYS A 119 18.07 -6.71 6.02
N ILE A 120 18.22 -6.10 4.85
CA ILE A 120 19.51 -5.87 4.19
C ILE A 120 19.56 -4.39 3.82
N GLU A 121 20.67 -3.75 4.14
CA GLU A 121 21.00 -2.44 3.60
C GLU A 121 21.97 -2.64 2.43
N TYR A 122 21.57 -2.21 1.23
CA TYR A 122 22.39 -2.30 0.04
C TYR A 122 23.27 -1.05 -0.10
N ASP A 123 24.49 -1.23 -0.60
CA ASP A 123 25.28 -0.13 -1.14
C ASP A 123 24.91 0.14 -2.62
N LYS A 124 25.52 1.17 -3.20
CA LYS A 124 25.26 1.57 -4.59
C LYS A 124 25.71 0.53 -5.62
N GLU A 125 26.71 -0.29 -5.30
CA GLU A 125 27.29 -1.27 -6.22
C GLU A 125 26.40 -2.51 -6.33
N HIS A 126 25.66 -2.83 -5.26
CA HIS A 126 24.84 -4.03 -5.16
C HIS A 126 23.32 -3.77 -5.22
N ILE A 127 22.86 -2.52 -5.29
CA ILE A 127 21.41 -2.21 -5.29
C ILE A 127 20.64 -2.82 -6.47
N ALA A 128 21.31 -3.09 -7.59
CA ALA A 128 20.71 -3.79 -8.74
C ALA A 128 20.22 -5.21 -8.39
N GLU A 129 20.83 -5.87 -7.39
CA GLU A 129 20.35 -7.15 -6.87
C GLU A 129 18.98 -7.02 -6.22
N ALA A 130 18.73 -5.90 -5.52
CA ALA A 130 17.42 -5.62 -4.93
C ALA A 130 16.35 -5.46 -6.02
N TYR A 131 16.63 -4.70 -7.09
CA TYR A 131 15.72 -4.50 -8.22
C TYR A 131 15.30 -5.82 -8.88
N ALA A 132 16.26 -6.74 -9.07
CA ALA A 132 15.99 -8.04 -9.65
C ALA A 132 14.99 -8.87 -8.84
N LEU A 133 14.95 -8.71 -7.51
CA LEU A 133 13.97 -9.38 -6.63
C LEU A 133 12.53 -8.92 -6.89
N PHE A 134 12.33 -7.71 -7.42
CA PHE A 134 11.03 -7.17 -7.82
C PHE A 134 10.70 -7.45 -9.30
N GLY A 135 11.61 -8.10 -10.04
CA GLY A 135 11.44 -8.36 -11.47
C GLY A 135 11.62 -7.13 -12.36
N ILE A 136 12.31 -6.11 -11.87
CA ILE A 136 12.55 -4.84 -12.56
C ILE A 136 14.04 -4.74 -12.91
N ARG A 137 14.36 -4.09 -14.03
CA ARG A 137 15.75 -3.80 -14.43
C ARG A 137 16.20 -2.47 -13.82
N TYR A 138 17.43 -2.45 -13.30
CA TYR A 138 18.11 -1.23 -12.86
C TYR A 138 18.54 -0.38 -14.05
#